data_AF-A0A7J7JHT5-F1
#
_entry.id   AF-A0A7J7JHT5-F1
#
_cell.length_a   1.000
_cell.length_b   1.000
_cell.length_c   1.000
_cell.angle_alpha   90.00
_cell.angle_beta   90.00
_cell.angle_gamma   90.00
#
_symmetry.space_group_name_H-M   'P 1'
#
loop_
_entity.id
_entity.type
_entity.pdbx_description
1 polymer ?
#
loop_
_entity_poly.entity_id
_entity_poly.type
_entity_poly.pdbx_seq_one_letter_code
_entity_poly.pdbx_strand_id
1 'polypeptide(L)'
;MCQEIYNHLKRHLQENGMATFLSVVNDHLYFDSSLVGETKKDSNKVKVLYGLLKEPELNIPFEDEEETEDGDKPKKKKSRRDISSLRKSKNDPNAPSLTRIPLPELRDIDKQEKVLIFKDSMKRANLGPNSPPSICFYTFLNSFAGVCSCAFTDDSSMLAAGFENSQIKVWTLSNHKLRSMKSGDILTELDKESDDILERMMDSSTASDSKNLIGHSGPVYAVCFSHDRHYILSSSEDGTVRLWSLLTWTNLVCYKGHNYPVFDVQFSNHGFYFVSGGHDRLARLWSTDHHQPIRILAGHYSDVNTRLRPKAI
;
A
#
# COMPACT_ATOMS: atom_id res chain seq x y z
N MET A 1 -13.12 -1.07 34.20
CA MET A 1 -13.73 -0.59 35.48
C MET A 1 -12.82 -1.03 36.63
N CYS A 2 -12.59 -0.20 37.66
CA CYS A 2 -11.79 -0.63 38.82
C CYS A 2 -12.57 -1.65 39.67
N GLN A 3 -11.88 -2.64 40.26
CA GLN A 3 -12.48 -3.73 41.04
C GLN A 3 -13.39 -3.22 42.17
N GLU A 4 -13.04 -2.09 42.79
CA GLU A 4 -13.81 -1.48 43.86
C GLU A 4 -15.19 -1.00 43.41
N ILE A 5 -15.27 -0.40 42.22
CA ILE A 5 -16.52 0.10 41.64
C ILE A 5 -17.45 -1.08 41.29
N TYR A 6 -16.89 -2.17 40.76
CA TYR A 6 -17.65 -3.39 40.50
C TYR A 6 -18.19 -4.02 41.79
N ASN A 7 -17.38 -4.07 42.85
CA ASN A 7 -17.81 -4.61 44.14
C ASN A 7 -18.94 -3.78 44.77
N HIS A 8 -18.90 -2.45 44.64
CA HIS A 8 -19.98 -1.56 45.07
C HIS A 8 -21.26 -1.78 44.26
N LEU A 9 -21.15 -1.85 42.93
CA LEU A 9 -22.28 -2.15 42.05
C LEU A 9 -22.93 -3.50 42.40
N LYS A 10 -22.10 -4.52 42.63
CA LYS A 10 -22.55 -5.87 43.01
C LYS A 10 -23.32 -5.87 44.33
N ARG A 11 -22.81 -5.18 45.36
CA ARG A 11 -23.50 -5.04 46.66
C ARG A 11 -24.84 -4.33 46.49
N HIS A 12 -24.87 -3.21 45.77
CA HIS A 12 -26.09 -2.45 45.53
C HIS A 12 -27.18 -3.26 44.81
N LEU A 13 -26.79 -4.05 43.79
CA LEU A 13 -27.72 -4.91 43.06
C LEU A 13 -28.27 -6.06 43.92
N GLN A 14 -27.46 -6.58 44.85
CA GLN A 14 -27.87 -7.62 45.80
C GLN A 14 -28.81 -7.07 46.88
N GLU A 15 -28.50 -5.91 47.45
CA GLU A 15 -29.31 -5.25 48.48
C GLU A 15 -30.71 -4.87 47.98
N ASN A 16 -30.83 -4.47 46.72
CA ASN A 16 -32.09 -4.08 46.11
C ASN A 16 -32.89 -5.24 45.48
N GLY A 17 -32.43 -6.49 45.64
CA GLY A 17 -33.14 -7.67 45.09
C GLY A 17 -33.18 -7.74 43.56
N MET A 18 -32.26 -7.05 42.85
CA MET A 18 -32.25 -6.94 41.39
C MET A 18 -31.53 -8.12 40.72
N ALA A 19 -32.02 -9.34 40.98
CA ALA A 19 -31.37 -10.59 40.55
C ALA A 19 -31.22 -10.72 39.02
N THR A 20 -32.21 -10.22 38.27
CA THR A 20 -32.19 -10.22 36.79
C THR A 20 -31.07 -9.32 36.24
N PHE A 21 -30.91 -8.11 36.78
CA PHE A 21 -29.82 -7.21 36.41
C PHE A 21 -28.46 -7.78 36.80
N LEU A 22 -28.37 -8.46 37.95
CA LEU A 22 -27.12 -9.10 38.37
C LEU A 22 -26.73 -10.25 37.42
N SER A 23 -27.68 -11.03 36.92
CA SER A 23 -27.44 -12.04 35.88
C SER A 23 -26.92 -11.39 34.60
N VAL A 24 -27.60 -10.35 34.11
CA VAL A 24 -27.19 -9.62 32.90
C VAL A 24 -25.77 -9.05 33.04
N VAL A 25 -25.44 -8.52 34.22
CA VAL A 25 -24.09 -8.01 34.51
C VAL A 25 -23.04 -9.12 34.53
N ASN A 26 -23.34 -10.30 35.07
CA ASN A 26 -22.37 -11.40 35.12
C ASN A 26 -22.22 -12.09 33.76
N ASP A 27 -23.30 -12.19 32.99
CA ASP A 27 -23.33 -12.97 31.74
C ASP A 27 -22.91 -12.15 30.52
N HIS A 28 -23.14 -10.82 30.52
CA HIS A 28 -22.94 -9.97 29.34
C HIS A 28 -21.90 -8.86 29.51
N LEU A 29 -21.43 -8.56 30.73
CA LEU A 29 -20.43 -7.52 30.96
C LEU A 29 -19.09 -8.13 31.37
N TYR A 30 -18.12 -8.04 30.46
CA TYR A 30 -16.70 -8.17 30.79
C TYR A 30 -16.16 -6.77 31.15
N PHE A 31 -15.60 -6.63 32.35
CA PHE A 31 -15.15 -5.33 32.85
C PHE A 31 -13.74 -4.93 32.37
N ASP A 32 -13.64 -4.69 31.05
CA ASP A 32 -12.64 -3.92 30.27
C ASP A 32 -13.49 -3.46 29.03
N SER A 33 -13.63 -2.15 28.68
CA SER A 33 -14.72 -1.41 27.92
C SER A 33 -14.63 -0.91 26.40
N SER A 34 -15.66 -0.98 25.51
CA SER A 34 -15.79 -0.39 24.12
C SER A 34 -16.72 -1.14 23.12
N LEU A 35 -17.95 -0.68 22.81
CA LEU A 35 -19.03 -1.25 21.92
C LEU A 35 -19.35 -2.77 22.07
N VAL A 36 -18.31 -3.60 22.04
CA VAL A 36 -18.16 -4.98 22.52
C VAL A 36 -17.51 -5.05 23.93
N GLY A 37 -16.79 -4.01 24.37
CA GLY A 37 -15.81 -4.04 25.46
C GLY A 37 -14.41 -3.54 25.02
N GLU A 38 -13.53 -3.26 25.98
CA GLU A 38 -12.12 -2.85 25.78
C GLU A 38 -11.53 -4.20 25.47
N THR A 39 -10.51 -4.18 24.64
CA THR A 39 -9.65 -5.34 24.57
C THR A 39 -9.14 -5.67 25.96
N LYS A 40 -9.39 -6.89 26.44
CA LYS A 40 -8.77 -7.41 27.66
C LYS A 40 -7.29 -7.01 27.65
N LYS A 41 -6.77 -6.47 28.75
CA LYS A 41 -5.36 -6.06 28.81
C LYS A 41 -4.39 -7.13 28.32
N ASP A 42 -4.71 -8.41 28.52
CA ASP A 42 -3.88 -9.55 28.09
C ASP A 42 -3.85 -9.73 26.56
N SER A 43 -4.90 -9.34 25.84
CA SER A 43 -4.93 -9.40 24.37
C SER A 43 -3.84 -8.53 23.73
N ASN A 44 -3.45 -7.44 24.39
CA ASN A 44 -2.42 -6.51 23.90
C ASN A 44 -1.02 -6.81 24.47
N LYS A 45 -0.85 -7.85 25.30
CA LYS A 45 0.45 -8.23 25.87
C LYS A 45 1.27 -9.18 24.97
N VAL A 46 0.66 -9.70 23.90
CA VAL A 46 1.36 -10.55 22.94
C VAL A 46 2.52 -9.77 22.33
N LYS A 47 3.72 -10.38 22.30
CA LYS A 47 4.90 -9.74 21.70
C LYS A 47 4.66 -9.55 20.20
N VAL A 48 4.47 -8.30 19.80
CA VAL A 48 4.37 -7.89 18.40
C VAL A 48 5.73 -7.34 17.96
N LEU A 49 6.23 -7.84 16.83
CA LEU A 49 7.43 -7.31 16.18
C LEU A 49 7.01 -6.14 15.30
N TYR A 50 7.17 -4.93 15.83
CA TYR A 50 6.80 -3.67 15.16
C TYR A 50 8.00 -2.93 14.56
N GLY A 51 9.21 -3.44 14.78
CA GLY A 51 10.44 -2.86 14.22
C GLY A 51 10.48 -3.02 12.70
N LEU A 52 11.21 -2.13 12.04
CA LEU A 52 11.36 -2.18 10.59
C LEU A 52 12.30 -3.31 10.17
N LEU A 53 11.97 -3.96 9.06
CA LEU A 53 12.85 -4.97 8.46
C LEU A 53 14.22 -4.34 8.15
N LYS A 54 15.29 -5.09 8.38
CA LYS A 54 16.63 -4.62 8.03
C LYS A 54 16.72 -4.46 6.51
N GLU A 55 17.03 -3.24 6.06
CA GLU A 55 17.26 -2.97 4.65
C GLU A 55 18.50 -3.74 4.16
N PRO A 56 18.44 -4.36 2.97
CA PRO A 56 19.60 -5.04 2.40
C PRO A 56 20.70 -4.04 2.04
N GLU A 57 21.95 -4.47 2.13
CA GLU A 57 23.10 -3.65 1.76
C GLU A 57 23.13 -3.45 0.24
N LEU A 58 22.88 -2.22 -0.21
CA LEU A 58 22.92 -1.85 -1.62
C LEU A 58 24.35 -1.42 -1.99
N ASN A 59 25.14 -2.34 -2.56
CA ASN A 59 26.47 -2.05 -3.11
C ASN A 59 26.36 -1.52 -4.56
N ILE A 60 25.65 -0.42 -4.75
CA ILE A 60 25.57 0.24 -6.07
C ILE A 60 26.52 1.45 -6.03
N PRO A 61 27.52 1.53 -6.93
CA PRO A 61 28.40 2.69 -7.01
C PRO A 61 27.59 3.96 -7.27
N PHE A 62 27.82 5.01 -6.48
CA PHE A 62 27.31 6.32 -6.83
C PHE A 62 28.10 6.88 -8.01
N GLU A 63 27.39 7.23 -9.07
CA GLU A 63 27.83 8.27 -9.99
C GLU A 63 27.12 9.56 -9.54
N ASP A 64 27.92 10.52 -9.04
CA ASP A 64 27.45 11.89 -8.87
C ASP A 64 27.29 12.43 -10.30
N GLU A 65 26.06 12.71 -10.73
CA GLU A 65 25.83 13.44 -11.97
C GLU A 65 26.57 14.78 -11.86
N GLU A 66 27.52 15.00 -12.76
CA GLU A 66 28.31 16.23 -12.83
C GLU A 66 27.34 17.42 -12.96
N GLU A 67 27.29 18.30 -11.96
CA GLU A 67 26.86 19.67 -12.21
C GLU A 67 27.78 20.21 -13.31
N THR A 68 27.21 20.51 -14.47
CA THR A 68 27.93 21.15 -15.57
C THR A 68 28.33 22.56 -15.12
N GLU A 69 29.49 22.67 -14.45
CA GLU A 69 30.18 23.93 -14.28
C GLU A 69 30.89 24.27 -15.59
N ASP A 70 30.39 25.29 -16.28
CA ASP A 70 31.16 26.08 -17.25
C ASP A 70 32.43 26.60 -16.55
N GLY A 71 33.59 26.00 -16.83
CA GLY A 71 34.84 26.51 -16.27
C GLY A 71 36.01 25.52 -16.33
N ASP A 72 36.90 25.79 -17.27
CA ASP A 72 38.16 25.11 -17.59
C ASP A 72 39.10 24.93 -16.36
N LYS A 73 38.96 23.83 -15.60
CA LYS A 73 39.98 23.35 -14.62
C LYS A 73 39.99 21.81 -14.51
N PRO A 74 41.16 21.18 -14.28
CA PRO A 74 41.32 19.74 -14.38
C PRO A 74 40.60 18.97 -13.26
N LYS A 75 39.83 17.94 -13.68
CA LYS A 75 39.04 17.04 -12.83
C LYS A 75 39.90 16.36 -11.75
N LYS A 76 39.79 16.81 -10.50
CA LYS A 76 40.24 16.02 -9.32
C LYS A 76 39.23 14.90 -9.09
N LYS A 77 39.69 13.65 -9.23
CA LYS A 77 38.94 12.42 -8.92
C LYS A 77 38.46 12.46 -7.45
N LYS A 78 37.22 12.91 -7.22
CA LYS A 78 36.56 12.84 -5.91
C LYS A 78 36.23 11.37 -5.61
N SER A 79 36.47 10.96 -4.38
CA SER A 79 36.31 9.57 -3.93
C SER A 79 34.84 9.15 -3.96
N ARG A 80 34.55 8.03 -4.63
CA ARG A 80 33.31 7.25 -4.47
C ARG A 80 33.02 7.11 -2.98
N ARG A 81 31.97 7.76 -2.47
CA ARG A 81 31.46 7.51 -1.11
C ARG A 81 30.50 6.34 -1.22
N ASP A 82 30.59 5.30 -0.41
CA ASP A 82 29.66 4.16 -0.48
C ASP A 82 28.35 4.45 0.29
N ILE A 83 27.16 4.18 -0.30
CA ILE A 83 25.84 4.42 0.35
C ILE A 83 25.83 3.66 1.69
N SER A 84 26.38 2.45 1.70
CA SER A 84 26.39 1.51 2.82
C SER A 84 26.98 2.09 4.10
N SER A 85 27.86 3.10 4.00
CA SER A 85 28.49 3.75 5.14
C SER A 85 27.58 4.75 5.89
N LEU A 86 26.50 5.22 5.25
CA LEU A 86 25.62 6.28 5.80
C LEU A 86 24.51 5.75 6.72
N ARG A 87 24.19 4.45 6.67
CA ARG A 87 23.29 3.79 7.61
C ARG A 87 24.01 2.60 8.26
N LYS A 88 24.69 2.83 9.39
CA LYS A 88 24.81 1.76 10.38
C LYS A 88 23.38 1.45 10.84
N SER A 89 22.78 0.42 10.22
CA SER A 89 21.51 -0.17 10.66
C SER A 89 21.64 -0.45 12.16
N LYS A 90 21.01 0.38 12.99
CA LYS A 90 20.86 0.07 14.41
C LYS A 90 20.08 -1.24 14.46
N ASN A 91 20.66 -2.27 15.06
CA ASN A 91 19.95 -3.53 15.30
C ASN A 91 18.73 -3.21 16.18
N ASP A 92 17.53 -3.23 15.60
CA ASP A 92 16.29 -3.07 16.33
C ASP A 92 15.86 -4.46 16.85
N PRO A 93 15.84 -4.70 18.18
CA PRO A 93 15.45 -5.98 18.75
C PRO A 93 13.97 -6.32 18.51
N ASN A 94 13.15 -5.36 18.06
CA ASN A 94 11.75 -5.54 17.72
C ASN A 94 11.52 -5.75 16.22
N ALA A 95 12.57 -5.73 15.40
CA ALA A 95 12.47 -6.01 13.98
C ALA A 95 12.25 -7.52 13.72
N PRO A 96 11.30 -7.89 12.86
CA PRO A 96 11.14 -9.27 12.45
C PRO A 96 12.30 -9.74 11.55
N SER A 97 12.59 -11.04 11.59
CA SER A 97 13.55 -11.64 10.67
C SER A 97 13.00 -11.64 9.24
N LEU A 98 13.89 -11.46 8.25
CA LEU A 98 13.57 -11.55 6.82
C LEU A 98 12.93 -12.89 6.43
N THR A 99 13.23 -13.96 7.17
CA THR A 99 12.71 -15.32 6.94
C THR A 99 11.37 -15.60 7.62
N ARG A 100 10.81 -14.67 8.40
CA ARG A 100 9.56 -14.89 9.15
C ARG A 100 8.35 -15.07 8.22
N ILE A 101 8.34 -14.33 7.12
CA ILE A 101 7.34 -14.39 6.05
C ILE A 101 8.13 -14.51 4.75
N PRO A 102 7.75 -15.38 3.81
CA PRO A 102 8.44 -15.47 2.53
C PRO A 102 8.20 -14.18 1.74
N LEU A 103 9.22 -13.32 1.69
CA LEU A 103 9.20 -12.08 0.92
C LEU A 103 9.90 -12.29 -0.44
N PRO A 104 9.44 -11.62 -1.51
CA PRO A 104 10.14 -11.62 -2.79
C PRO A 104 11.56 -11.08 -2.66
N GLU A 105 12.48 -11.66 -3.43
CA GLU A 105 13.81 -11.09 -3.59
C GLU A 105 13.73 -9.78 -4.39
N LEU A 106 14.58 -8.81 -4.02
CA LEU A 106 14.65 -7.53 -4.74
C LEU A 106 15.37 -7.73 -6.07
N ARG A 107 14.69 -7.38 -7.17
CA ARG A 107 15.30 -7.32 -8.49
C ARG A 107 16.29 -6.17 -8.55
N ASP A 108 17.22 -6.20 -9.49
CA ASP A 108 18.23 -5.13 -9.61
C ASP A 108 17.60 -3.76 -9.95
N ILE A 109 16.48 -3.76 -10.69
CA ILE A 109 15.68 -2.57 -10.95
C ILE A 109 15.12 -1.99 -9.64
N ASP A 110 14.54 -2.83 -8.77
CA ASP A 110 13.98 -2.40 -7.48
C ASP A 110 15.08 -1.84 -6.54
N LYS A 111 16.30 -2.38 -6.64
CA LYS A 111 17.47 -1.85 -5.91
C LYS A 111 17.87 -0.46 -6.40
N GLN A 112 17.89 -0.22 -7.70
CA GLN A 112 18.18 1.09 -8.29
C GLN A 112 17.12 2.13 -7.89
N GLU A 113 15.83 1.77 -7.94
CA GLU A 113 14.75 2.64 -7.47
C GLU A 113 14.88 3.00 -6.00
N LYS A 114 15.25 2.04 -5.14
CA LYS A 114 15.53 2.33 -3.72
C LYS A 114 16.65 3.34 -3.53
N VAL A 115 17.69 3.31 -4.37
CA VAL A 115 18.76 4.31 -4.34
C VAL A 115 18.22 5.69 -4.74
N LEU A 116 17.36 5.77 -5.75
CA LEU A 116 16.72 7.04 -6.15
C LEU A 116 15.84 7.60 -5.04
N ILE A 117 14.99 6.76 -4.42
CA ILE A 117 14.15 7.14 -3.28
C ILE A 117 15.03 7.63 -2.12
N PHE A 118 16.18 6.99 -1.89
CA PHE A 118 17.13 7.42 -0.87
C PHE A 118 17.73 8.80 -1.20
N LYS A 119 18.16 9.04 -2.45
CA LYS A 119 18.65 10.35 -2.92
C LYS A 119 17.59 11.44 -2.71
N ASP A 120 16.35 11.17 -3.06
CA ASP A 120 15.25 12.13 -2.87
C ASP A 120 14.94 12.35 -1.39
N SER A 121 15.05 11.32 -0.55
CA SER A 121 14.86 11.45 0.89
C SER A 121 15.84 12.41 1.55
N MET A 122 17.07 12.54 1.01
CA MET A 122 18.07 13.50 1.49
C MET A 122 17.71 14.94 1.16
N LYS A 123 16.91 15.16 0.11
CA LYS A 123 16.44 16.49 -0.31
C LYS A 123 15.14 16.90 0.39
N ARG A 124 14.50 16.00 1.15
CA ARG A 124 13.22 16.28 1.82
C ARG A 124 13.40 17.33 2.91
N ALA A 125 12.49 18.31 2.92
CA ALA A 125 12.42 19.29 4.00
C ALA A 125 12.09 18.60 5.34
N ASN A 126 12.81 18.98 6.39
CA ASN A 126 12.52 18.53 7.75
C ASN A 126 11.29 19.26 8.28
N LEU A 127 10.17 18.54 8.32
CA LEU A 127 8.91 19.08 8.82
C LEU A 127 8.94 19.18 10.35
N GLY A 128 8.34 20.24 10.89
CA GLY A 128 8.21 20.46 12.32
C GLY A 128 7.23 21.58 12.62
N PRO A 129 7.03 21.92 13.91
CA PRO A 129 6.10 22.99 14.30
C PRO A 129 6.38 24.33 13.61
N ASN A 130 7.65 24.63 13.33
CA ASN A 130 8.11 25.87 12.70
C ASN A 130 8.29 25.76 11.18
N SER A 131 8.09 24.57 10.59
CA SER A 131 8.18 24.31 9.15
C SER A 131 7.07 23.34 8.77
N PRO A 132 5.81 23.82 8.63
CA PRO A 132 4.70 22.98 8.25
C PRO A 132 4.82 22.56 6.77
N PRO A 133 4.24 21.41 6.39
CA PRO A 133 4.20 21.00 4.99
C PRO A 133 3.30 21.93 4.16
N SER A 134 3.62 22.07 2.88
CA SER A 134 2.71 22.69 1.91
C SER A 134 1.58 21.71 1.56
N ILE A 135 0.34 22.19 1.56
CA ILE A 135 -0.84 21.41 1.21
C ILE A 135 -1.36 21.91 -0.14
N CYS A 136 -1.39 21.03 -1.13
CA CYS A 136 -1.92 21.30 -2.46
C CYS A 136 -3.29 20.62 -2.60
N PHE A 137 -4.29 21.39 -3.00
CA PHE A 137 -5.64 20.89 -3.29
C PHE A 137 -5.79 20.70 -4.80
N TYR A 138 -6.21 19.50 -5.18
CA TYR A 138 -6.57 19.18 -6.56
C TYR A 138 -8.03 18.75 -6.60
N THR A 139 -8.76 19.27 -7.59
CA THR A 139 -10.17 18.95 -7.81
C THR A 139 -10.32 18.27 -9.15
N PHE A 140 -11.00 17.13 -9.19
CA PHE A 140 -11.38 16.49 -10.44
C PHE A 140 -12.49 17.28 -11.14
N LEU A 141 -12.11 18.17 -12.04
CA LEU A 141 -13.04 18.94 -12.87
C LEU A 141 -13.74 18.04 -13.87
N ASN A 142 -15.03 18.32 -14.11
CA ASN A 142 -15.86 17.62 -15.10
C ASN A 142 -15.85 16.08 -14.95
N SER A 143 -15.72 15.59 -13.73
CA SER A 143 -15.96 14.18 -13.45
C SER A 143 -17.46 13.91 -13.64
N PHE A 144 -17.82 13.31 -14.77
CA PHE A 144 -19.20 12.97 -15.11
C PHE A 144 -19.84 11.99 -14.10
N ALA A 145 -19.01 11.26 -13.36
CA ALA A 145 -19.39 10.36 -12.27
C ALA A 145 -18.63 10.73 -10.98
N GLY A 146 -19.19 10.40 -9.82
CA GLY A 146 -18.55 10.63 -8.54
C GLY A 146 -17.20 9.91 -8.43
N VAL A 147 -16.18 10.61 -7.92
CA VAL A 147 -14.88 10.01 -7.60
C VAL A 147 -14.99 9.36 -6.23
N CYS A 148 -14.81 8.04 -6.17
CA CYS A 148 -14.91 7.27 -4.94
C CYS A 148 -13.55 7.07 -4.27
N SER A 149 -12.48 7.00 -5.06
CA SER A 149 -11.13 6.73 -4.56
C SER A 149 -10.05 7.37 -5.41
N CYS A 150 -8.90 7.63 -4.80
CA CYS A 150 -7.71 8.07 -5.50
C CYS A 150 -6.43 7.54 -4.84
N ALA A 151 -5.40 7.34 -5.66
CA ALA A 151 -4.05 7.00 -5.23
C ALA A 151 -3.01 7.68 -6.13
N PHE A 152 -1.89 8.05 -5.53
CA PHE A 152 -0.70 8.51 -6.24
C PHE A 152 0.36 7.41 -6.17
N THR A 153 1.26 7.39 -7.14
CA THR A 153 2.50 6.63 -7.04
C THR A 153 3.45 7.29 -6.03
N ASP A 154 4.38 6.52 -5.47
CA ASP A 154 5.33 7.03 -4.46
C ASP A 154 6.24 8.15 -4.98
N ASP A 155 6.52 8.15 -6.28
CA ASP A 155 7.29 9.19 -6.99
C ASP A 155 6.43 10.36 -7.48
N SER A 156 5.12 10.33 -7.20
CA SER A 156 4.13 11.31 -7.70
C SER A 156 4.07 11.44 -9.24
N SER A 157 4.56 10.46 -9.99
CA SER A 157 4.52 10.49 -11.46
C SER A 157 3.14 10.19 -12.04
N MET A 158 2.29 9.48 -11.32
CA MET A 158 0.97 9.05 -11.78
C MET A 158 -0.09 9.19 -10.69
N LEU A 159 -1.34 9.37 -11.14
CA LEU A 159 -2.54 9.43 -10.33
C LEU A 159 -3.55 8.42 -10.88
N ALA A 160 -4.16 7.61 -10.03
CA ALA A 160 -5.30 6.77 -10.37
C ALA A 160 -6.52 7.21 -9.56
N ALA A 161 -7.69 7.18 -10.18
CA ALA A 161 -8.96 7.40 -9.49
C ALA A 161 -9.99 6.35 -9.90
N GLY A 162 -10.70 5.82 -8.90
CA GLY A 162 -11.85 4.95 -9.07
C GLY A 162 -13.14 5.77 -9.02
N PHE A 163 -14.09 5.43 -9.89
CA PHE A 163 -15.33 6.15 -10.07
C PHE A 163 -16.55 5.29 -9.72
N GLU A 164 -17.66 5.97 -9.47
CA GLU A 164 -18.98 5.36 -9.23
C GLU A 164 -19.51 4.60 -10.45
N ASN A 165 -19.15 5.03 -11.66
CA ASN A 165 -19.54 4.38 -12.92
C ASN A 165 -18.70 3.12 -13.25
N SER A 166 -18.06 2.50 -12.26
CA SER A 166 -17.23 1.29 -12.40
C SER A 166 -15.95 1.46 -13.22
N GLN A 167 -15.56 2.69 -13.54
CA GLN A 167 -14.32 2.97 -14.27
C GLN A 167 -13.18 3.31 -13.31
N ILE A 168 -11.96 2.98 -13.74
CA ILE A 168 -10.75 3.51 -13.14
C ILE A 168 -10.05 4.32 -14.22
N LYS A 169 -9.62 5.53 -13.88
CA LYS A 169 -8.83 6.34 -14.79
C LYS A 169 -7.47 6.60 -14.18
N VAL A 170 -6.44 6.50 -15.02
CA VAL A 170 -5.05 6.73 -14.64
C VAL A 170 -4.53 7.89 -15.48
N TRP A 171 -3.87 8.84 -14.83
CA TRP A 171 -3.23 10.00 -15.45
C TRP A 171 -1.75 9.98 -15.15
N THR A 172 -0.95 10.43 -16.12
CA THR A 172 0.43 10.85 -15.85
C THR A 172 0.42 12.31 -15.36
N LEU A 173 1.22 12.58 -14.34
CA LEU A 173 1.52 13.92 -13.82
C LEU A 173 2.92 14.37 -14.27
N SER A 174 3.70 13.44 -14.83
CA SER A 174 5.01 13.70 -15.41
C SER A 174 4.89 14.08 -16.89
N ASN A 175 6.00 14.53 -17.49
CA ASN A 175 6.06 14.80 -18.93
C ASN A 175 6.06 13.52 -19.79
N HIS A 176 6.19 12.34 -19.17
CA HIS A 176 6.17 11.07 -19.89
C HIS A 176 4.73 10.59 -20.09
N LYS A 177 4.34 10.43 -21.36
CA LYS A 177 3.03 9.90 -21.75
C LYS A 177 2.93 8.41 -21.41
N LEU A 178 1.72 8.00 -21.02
CA LEU A 178 1.36 6.60 -20.79
C LEU A 178 1.31 5.86 -22.13
N ARG A 179 2.07 4.77 -22.25
CA ARG A 179 2.13 3.92 -23.45
C ARG A 179 1.65 2.52 -23.15
N SER A 180 1.24 1.80 -24.19
CA SER A 180 0.90 0.39 -24.12
C SER A 180 2.03 -0.43 -24.74
N MET A 181 2.19 -1.68 -24.30
CA MET A 181 3.13 -2.61 -24.90
C MET A 181 2.69 -2.96 -26.34
N LYS A 182 3.64 -3.18 -27.24
CA LYS A 182 3.40 -3.68 -28.60
C LYS A 182 2.77 -5.07 -28.57
N SER A 183 2.18 -5.48 -29.69
CA SER A 183 1.62 -6.84 -29.84
C SER A 183 2.70 -7.92 -29.72
N GLY A 184 2.29 -9.11 -29.31
CA GLY A 184 3.19 -10.26 -29.11
C GLY A 184 4.07 -10.56 -30.32
N ASP A 185 3.50 -10.47 -31.53
CA ASP A 185 4.23 -10.75 -32.78
C ASP A 185 5.45 -9.84 -32.93
N ILE A 186 5.26 -8.53 -32.76
CA ILE A 186 6.34 -7.54 -32.87
C ILE A 186 7.35 -7.72 -31.74
N LEU A 187 6.90 -8.09 -30.54
CA LEU A 187 7.79 -8.33 -29.40
C LEU A 187 8.72 -9.53 -29.61
N THR A 188 8.32 -10.53 -30.39
CA THR A 188 9.19 -11.70 -30.67
C THR A 188 10.38 -11.35 -31.55
N GLU A 189 10.25 -10.33 -32.38
CA GLU A 189 11.29 -9.85 -33.29
C GLU A 189 12.26 -8.87 -32.62
N LEU A 190 11.94 -8.40 -31.42
CA LEU A 190 12.80 -7.48 -30.68
C LEU A 190 14.05 -8.18 -30.15
N ASP A 191 15.18 -7.50 -30.28
CA ASP A 191 16.44 -7.92 -29.67
C ASP A 191 16.37 -7.79 -28.14
N LYS A 192 16.40 -8.95 -27.48
CA LYS A 192 16.31 -9.13 -26.02
C LYS A 192 17.62 -8.85 -25.30
N GLU A 193 18.70 -8.56 -26.00
CA GLU A 193 20.01 -8.24 -25.38
C GLU A 193 20.29 -6.73 -25.32
N SER A 194 19.41 -5.90 -25.90
CA SER A 194 19.61 -4.46 -25.93
C SER A 194 19.29 -3.76 -24.59
N ASP A 195 20.08 -2.76 -24.20
CA ASP A 195 19.84 -2.08 -22.92
C ASP A 195 18.47 -1.34 -22.86
N ASP A 196 17.93 -0.93 -24.02
CA ASP A 196 16.63 -0.21 -24.11
C ASP A 196 15.43 -1.10 -24.47
N ILE A 197 15.47 -2.41 -24.17
CA ILE A 197 14.37 -3.35 -24.52
C ILE A 197 13.02 -2.79 -24.07
N LEU A 198 12.89 -2.31 -22.83
CA LEU A 198 11.61 -1.80 -22.33
C LEU A 198 11.08 -0.66 -23.18
N GLU A 199 11.92 0.28 -23.59
CA GLU A 199 11.49 1.37 -24.48
C GLU A 199 11.05 0.82 -25.85
N ARG A 200 11.81 -0.13 -26.40
CA ARG A 200 11.48 -0.79 -27.68
C ARG A 200 10.22 -1.64 -27.60
N MET A 201 9.87 -2.19 -26.44
CA MET A 201 8.64 -2.95 -26.22
C MET A 201 7.39 -2.06 -26.19
N MET A 202 7.53 -0.76 -25.89
CA MET A 202 6.40 0.16 -25.81
C MET A 202 6.03 0.74 -27.18
N ASP A 203 4.74 0.87 -27.43
CA ASP A 203 4.20 1.47 -28.65
C ASP A 203 3.98 2.98 -28.46
N SER A 204 4.78 3.78 -29.17
CA SER A 204 4.70 5.24 -29.17
C SER A 204 3.40 5.77 -29.77
N SER A 205 2.74 5.03 -30.66
CA SER A 205 1.47 5.43 -31.26
C SER A 205 0.32 5.46 -30.25
N THR A 206 0.45 4.69 -29.16
CA THR A 206 -0.57 4.60 -28.11
C THR A 206 -0.41 5.61 -26.98
N ALA A 207 0.55 6.54 -27.11
CA ALA A 207 0.90 7.54 -26.12
C ALA A 207 -0.29 8.45 -25.77
N SER A 208 -0.68 8.49 -24.50
CA SER A 208 -1.74 9.36 -24.01
C SER A 208 -1.46 9.90 -22.60
N ASP A 209 -2.09 11.01 -22.24
CA ASP A 209 -2.00 11.59 -20.88
C ASP A 209 -2.83 10.84 -19.84
N SER A 210 -3.83 10.12 -20.31
CA SER A 210 -4.65 9.27 -19.45
C SER A 210 -5.09 8.00 -20.16
N LYS A 211 -5.38 6.98 -19.36
CA LYS A 211 -5.92 5.68 -19.80
C LYS A 211 -7.09 5.31 -18.89
N ASN A 212 -8.11 4.68 -19.48
CA ASN A 212 -9.26 4.16 -18.75
C ASN A 212 -9.13 2.64 -18.63
N LEU A 213 -9.38 2.12 -17.45
CA LEU A 213 -9.50 0.70 -17.17
C LEU A 213 -10.98 0.41 -16.90
N ILE A 214 -11.54 -0.48 -17.72
CA ILE A 214 -12.96 -0.83 -17.69
C ILE A 214 -13.06 -2.32 -17.43
N GLY A 215 -13.94 -2.71 -16.50
CA GLY A 215 -14.23 -4.13 -16.27
C GLY A 215 -15.01 -4.41 -15.00
N HIS A 216 -14.93 -3.54 -13.98
CA HIS A 216 -15.81 -3.63 -12.82
C HIS A 216 -17.28 -3.44 -13.20
N SER A 217 -18.17 -3.95 -12.36
CA SER A 217 -19.62 -3.83 -12.54
C SER A 217 -20.31 -3.01 -11.45
N GLY A 218 -19.54 -2.35 -10.59
CA GLY A 218 -20.01 -1.37 -9.62
C GLY A 218 -18.95 -0.31 -9.28
N PRO A 219 -19.32 0.70 -8.48
CA PRO A 219 -18.42 1.71 -7.91
C PRO A 219 -17.08 1.14 -7.43
N VAL A 220 -16.00 1.88 -7.67
CA VAL A 220 -14.64 1.48 -7.28
C VAL A 220 -14.21 2.23 -6.01
N TYR A 221 -14.30 1.55 -4.86
CA TYR A 221 -14.09 2.14 -3.55
C TYR A 221 -12.62 2.35 -3.15
N ALA A 222 -11.69 1.60 -3.75
CA ALA A 222 -10.27 1.84 -3.55
C ALA A 222 -9.45 1.49 -4.79
N VAL A 223 -8.34 2.21 -4.94
CA VAL A 223 -7.28 1.96 -5.92
C VAL A 223 -5.93 2.07 -5.22
N CYS A 224 -4.97 1.23 -5.60
CA CYS A 224 -3.64 1.20 -5.02
C CYS A 224 -2.61 0.84 -6.10
N PHE A 225 -1.52 1.60 -6.19
CA PHE A 225 -0.39 1.27 -7.05
C PHE A 225 0.52 0.24 -6.40
N SER A 226 1.11 -0.63 -7.21
CA SER A 226 2.28 -1.38 -6.78
C SER A 226 3.49 -0.45 -6.67
N HIS A 227 4.43 -0.79 -5.79
CA HIS A 227 5.64 0.00 -5.57
C HIS A 227 6.53 0.07 -6.82
N ASP A 228 6.48 -0.96 -7.67
CA ASP A 228 7.20 -1.02 -8.95
C ASP A 228 6.46 -0.32 -10.11
N ARG A 229 5.30 0.29 -9.87
CA ARG A 229 4.51 1.04 -10.85
C ARG A 229 4.10 0.23 -12.08
N HIS A 230 4.08 -1.10 -11.99
CA HIS A 230 3.64 -1.98 -13.07
C HIS A 230 2.19 -2.43 -12.92
N TYR A 231 1.64 -2.32 -11.71
CA TYR A 231 0.32 -2.82 -11.40
C TYR A 231 -0.53 -1.80 -10.63
N ILE A 232 -1.84 -1.93 -10.82
CA ILE A 232 -2.86 -1.31 -9.98
C ILE A 232 -3.73 -2.41 -9.39
N LEU A 233 -4.03 -2.31 -8.10
CA LEU A 233 -5.15 -3.01 -7.48
C LEU A 233 -6.34 -2.09 -7.38
N SER A 234 -7.53 -2.64 -7.60
CA SER A 234 -8.79 -1.95 -7.35
C SER A 234 -9.78 -2.85 -6.62
N SER A 235 -10.61 -2.25 -5.76
CA SER A 235 -11.72 -2.92 -5.09
C SER A 235 -13.04 -2.24 -5.42
N SER A 236 -14.11 -3.02 -5.52
CA SER A 236 -15.40 -2.54 -6.00
C SER A 236 -16.59 -3.07 -5.20
N GLU A 237 -17.74 -2.41 -5.36
CA GLU A 237 -19.05 -2.89 -4.93
C GLU A 237 -19.39 -4.28 -5.48
N ASP A 238 -18.85 -4.65 -6.65
CA ASP A 238 -19.08 -5.95 -7.28
C ASP A 238 -18.50 -7.16 -6.52
N GLY A 239 -17.89 -6.93 -5.36
CA GLY A 239 -17.31 -7.95 -4.49
C GLY A 239 -15.95 -8.47 -4.96
N THR A 240 -15.39 -7.89 -6.02
CA THR A 240 -14.12 -8.32 -6.60
C THR A 240 -12.99 -7.35 -6.30
N VAL A 241 -11.79 -7.91 -6.16
CA VAL A 241 -10.54 -7.16 -6.24
C VAL A 241 -9.89 -7.50 -7.57
N ARG A 242 -9.39 -6.49 -8.30
CA ARG A 242 -8.81 -6.67 -9.63
C ARG A 242 -7.38 -6.17 -9.68
N LEU A 243 -6.51 -6.96 -10.31
CA LEU A 243 -5.15 -6.59 -10.66
C LEU A 243 -5.12 -6.13 -12.11
N TRP A 244 -4.60 -4.94 -12.35
CA TRP A 244 -4.46 -4.34 -13.67
C TRP A 244 -3.00 -4.16 -14.02
N SER A 245 -2.63 -4.42 -15.27
CA SER A 245 -1.30 -4.09 -15.78
C SER A 245 -1.27 -2.66 -16.30
N LEU A 246 -0.24 -1.91 -15.92
CA LEU A 246 0.06 -0.59 -16.48
C LEU A 246 0.88 -0.65 -17.79
N LEU A 247 1.34 -1.84 -18.18
CA LEU A 247 2.01 -2.05 -19.47
C LEU A 247 1.01 -2.38 -20.57
N THR A 248 0.01 -3.21 -20.29
CA THR A 248 -1.00 -3.61 -21.27
C THR A 248 -2.35 -2.90 -21.10
N TRP A 249 -2.57 -2.20 -19.98
CA TRP A 249 -3.83 -1.52 -19.65
C TRP A 249 -5.05 -2.46 -19.60
N THR A 250 -4.82 -3.72 -19.24
CA THR A 250 -5.85 -4.77 -19.14
C THR A 250 -5.93 -5.36 -17.73
N ASN A 251 -7.07 -5.99 -17.43
CA ASN A 251 -7.22 -6.76 -16.20
C ASN A 251 -6.45 -8.09 -16.34
N LEU A 252 -5.53 -8.34 -15.40
CA LEU A 252 -4.77 -9.59 -15.36
C LEU A 252 -5.48 -10.65 -14.53
N VAL A 253 -5.95 -10.26 -13.34
CA VAL A 253 -6.52 -11.18 -12.36
C VAL A 253 -7.76 -10.56 -11.73
N CYS A 254 -8.76 -11.39 -11.47
CA CYS A 254 -9.97 -11.07 -10.74
C CYS A 254 -10.06 -11.97 -9.51
N TYR A 255 -9.75 -11.40 -8.33
CA TYR A 255 -9.82 -12.09 -7.06
C TYR A 255 -11.26 -12.05 -6.56
N LYS A 256 -11.86 -13.24 -6.49
CA LYS A 256 -13.19 -13.46 -5.93
C LYS A 256 -13.06 -14.12 -4.58
N GLY A 257 -13.81 -13.64 -3.59
CA GLY A 257 -13.82 -14.22 -2.26
C GLY A 257 -14.62 -13.43 -1.25
N HIS A 258 -14.78 -12.11 -1.46
CA HIS A 258 -15.83 -11.34 -0.82
C HIS A 258 -17.13 -11.54 -1.62
N ASN A 259 -18.22 -11.85 -0.91
CA ASN A 259 -19.57 -11.95 -1.52
C ASN A 259 -20.33 -10.61 -1.41
N TYR A 260 -19.69 -9.59 -0.86
CA TYR A 260 -20.24 -8.29 -0.54
C TYR A 260 -19.23 -7.20 -0.95
N PRO A 261 -19.65 -5.92 -1.02
CA PRO A 261 -18.78 -4.81 -1.39
C PRO A 261 -17.42 -4.81 -0.70
N VAL A 262 -16.37 -4.56 -1.47
CA VAL A 262 -14.99 -4.47 -0.97
C VAL A 262 -14.58 -3.00 -0.89
N PHE A 263 -14.50 -2.48 0.33
CA PHE A 263 -14.29 -1.06 0.58
C PHE A 263 -12.84 -0.63 0.42
N ASP A 264 -11.88 -1.51 0.69
CA ASP A 264 -10.46 -1.14 0.61
C ASP A 264 -9.56 -2.26 0.10
N VAL A 265 -8.44 -1.87 -0.50
CA VAL A 265 -7.36 -2.74 -0.96
C VAL A 265 -6.01 -2.03 -0.87
N GLN A 266 -4.98 -2.77 -0.45
CA GLN A 266 -3.63 -2.22 -0.37
C GLN A 266 -2.54 -3.27 -0.62
N PHE A 267 -1.51 -2.88 -1.37
CA PHE A 267 -0.29 -3.67 -1.53
C PHE A 267 0.61 -3.61 -0.29
N SER A 268 1.33 -4.70 -0.04
CA SER A 268 2.54 -4.69 0.79
C SER A 268 3.64 -3.85 0.12
N ASN A 269 4.55 -3.33 0.94
CA ASN A 269 5.76 -2.63 0.48
C ASN A 269 6.67 -3.45 -0.44
N HIS A 270 6.49 -4.77 -0.45
CA HIS A 270 7.22 -5.68 -1.31
C HIS A 270 6.45 -6.07 -2.60
N GLY A 271 5.23 -5.56 -2.79
CA GLY A 271 4.46 -5.71 -4.04
C GLY A 271 3.80 -7.07 -4.30
N PHE A 272 4.15 -8.12 -3.55
CA PHE A 272 3.63 -9.48 -3.78
C PHE A 272 2.37 -9.81 -2.97
N TYR A 273 2.35 -9.43 -1.69
CA TYR A 273 1.15 -9.58 -0.87
C TYR A 273 0.27 -8.34 -0.97
N PHE A 274 -1.02 -8.54 -0.82
CA PHE A 274 -1.97 -7.45 -0.66
C PHE A 274 -3.12 -7.86 0.25
N VAL A 275 -3.86 -6.89 0.70
CA VAL A 275 -4.90 -7.03 1.72
C VAL A 275 -6.16 -6.35 1.23
N SER A 276 -7.32 -6.97 1.48
CA SER A 276 -8.61 -6.37 1.19
C SER A 276 -9.55 -6.47 2.37
N GLY A 277 -10.43 -5.48 2.52
CA GLY A 277 -11.46 -5.41 3.56
C GLY A 277 -12.81 -5.03 2.96
N GLY A 278 -13.89 -5.60 3.47
CA GLY A 278 -15.21 -5.38 2.91
C GLY A 278 -16.36 -5.49 3.91
N HIS A 279 -17.56 -5.43 3.37
CA HIS A 279 -18.83 -5.47 4.10
C HIS A 279 -19.14 -6.86 4.70
N ASP A 280 -18.44 -7.91 4.26
CA ASP A 280 -18.53 -9.24 4.89
C ASP A 280 -17.82 -9.32 6.25
N ARG A 281 -17.27 -8.19 6.74
CA ARG A 281 -16.62 -8.01 8.05
C ARG A 281 -15.32 -8.80 8.20
N LEU A 282 -14.77 -9.23 7.07
CA LEU A 282 -13.53 -9.98 6.98
C LEU A 282 -12.48 -9.11 6.29
N ALA A 283 -11.26 -9.18 6.79
CA ALA A 283 -10.09 -8.81 6.00
C ALA A 283 -9.43 -10.07 5.43
N ARG A 284 -8.92 -10.01 4.21
CA ARG A 284 -8.24 -11.12 3.55
C ARG A 284 -6.83 -10.70 3.16
N LEU A 285 -5.88 -11.59 3.40
CA LEU A 285 -4.52 -11.49 2.89
C LEU A 285 -4.41 -12.36 1.64
N TRP A 286 -3.91 -11.77 0.57
CA TRP A 286 -3.79 -12.37 -0.74
C TRP A 286 -2.34 -12.34 -1.21
N SER A 287 -2.07 -13.16 -2.21
CA SER A 287 -0.85 -13.10 -3.00
C SER A 287 -1.20 -12.93 -4.47
N THR A 288 -0.34 -12.29 -5.24
CA THR A 288 -0.59 -11.99 -6.66
C THR A 288 -0.59 -13.23 -7.57
N ASP A 289 0.00 -14.33 -7.12
CA ASP A 289 0.11 -15.61 -7.84
C ASP A 289 -1.04 -16.60 -7.51
N HIS A 290 -1.78 -16.38 -6.42
CA HIS A 290 -2.84 -17.27 -5.97
C HIS A 290 -4.22 -16.60 -6.06
N HIS A 291 -5.19 -17.33 -6.60
CA HIS A 291 -6.57 -16.84 -6.72
C HIS A 291 -7.36 -16.90 -5.40
N GLN A 292 -6.86 -17.65 -4.41
CA GLN A 292 -7.48 -17.81 -3.10
C GLN A 292 -6.73 -17.01 -2.03
N PRO A 293 -7.41 -16.53 -0.98
CA PRO A 293 -6.75 -15.81 0.10
C PRO A 293 -5.86 -16.76 0.91
N ILE A 294 -4.66 -16.29 1.27
CA ILE A 294 -3.71 -17.02 2.12
C ILE A 294 -4.21 -17.04 3.57
N ARG A 295 -4.77 -15.92 4.03
CA ARG A 295 -5.34 -15.79 5.37
C ARG A 295 -6.64 -15.01 5.35
N ILE A 296 -7.52 -15.37 6.28
CA ILE A 296 -8.75 -14.66 6.58
C ILE A 296 -8.63 -14.13 8.01
N LEU A 297 -8.81 -12.83 8.17
CA LEU A 297 -8.78 -12.11 9.42
C LEU A 297 -10.24 -11.82 9.81
N ALA A 298 -10.78 -12.68 10.68
CA ALA A 298 -12.11 -12.54 11.25
C ALA A 298 -12.03 -11.99 12.67
N GLY A 299 -12.94 -11.10 13.03
CA GLY A 299 -13.00 -10.53 14.38
C GLY A 299 -13.80 -9.22 14.48
N HIS A 300 -13.99 -8.52 13.36
CA HIS A 300 -14.84 -7.34 13.32
C HIS A 300 -16.32 -7.72 13.34
N TYR A 301 -17.12 -6.95 14.07
CA TYR A 301 -18.58 -7.13 14.16
C TYR A 301 -19.35 -6.32 13.12
N SER A 302 -18.66 -5.38 12.47
CA SER A 302 -19.14 -4.50 11.41
C SER A 302 -18.16 -4.48 10.23
N ASP A 303 -18.53 -3.74 9.20
CA ASP A 303 -17.77 -3.51 7.98
C ASP A 303 -16.31 -3.11 8.24
N VAL A 304 -15.41 -3.62 7.40
CA VAL A 304 -13.98 -3.31 7.46
C VAL A 304 -13.68 -2.18 6.48
N ASN A 305 -13.57 -0.95 7.00
CA ASN A 305 -13.51 0.28 6.19
C ASN A 305 -12.11 0.94 6.15
N THR A 306 -11.04 0.25 6.60
CA THR A 306 -9.78 0.92 6.93
C THR A 306 -8.61 0.65 5.98
N ARG A 307 -7.93 1.75 5.61
CA ARG A 307 -6.58 1.80 5.01
C ARG A 307 -5.55 1.20 5.97
N LEU A 308 -4.91 0.11 5.56
CA LEU A 308 -3.80 -0.46 6.31
C LEU A 308 -2.60 0.50 6.27
N ARG A 309 -1.75 0.46 7.29
CA ARG A 309 -0.54 1.30 7.28
C ARG A 309 0.43 0.70 6.26
N PRO A 310 1.10 1.53 5.43
CA PRO A 310 2.08 1.06 4.45
C PRO A 310 3.10 0.09 5.06
N LYS A 311 3.51 0.32 6.30
CA LYS A 311 4.63 -0.40 6.94
C LYS A 311 4.27 -1.70 7.67
N ALA A 312 3.05 -2.23 7.52
CA ALA A 312 2.56 -3.36 8.32
C ALA A 312 2.76 -4.76 7.70
N ILE A 313 3.26 -4.88 6.45
CA ILE A 313 3.48 -6.16 5.77
C ILE A 313 4.84 -6.17 5.08
#